data_AF-A0A0C9VJU9-F1
#
_entry.id   AF-A0A0C9VJU9-F1
#
_cell.length_a   1.000
_cell.length_b   1.000
_cell.length_c   1.000
_cell.angle_alpha   90.00
_cell.angle_beta   90.00
_cell.angle_gamma   90.00
#
_symmetry.space_group_name_H-M   'P 1'
#
loop_
_entity.id
_entity.type
_entity.pdbx_description
1 polymer ?
#
loop_
_entity_poly.entity_id
_entity_poly.type
_entity_poly.pdbx_seq_one_letter_code
_entity_poly.pdbx_strand_id
1 'polypeptide(L)'
;MSSSHSGELEPSTVLTMFARDLLFTKYSIIASLAFLLYDHLLTLPLEIHCFWDRKWSSAKALYLLTRYSGIAMVISYVIMINQQVSSPLYVSSSSPLTGIKD
;
A
#
# COMPACT_ATOMS: atom_id res chain seq x y z
N MET A 1 47.32 3.68 -4.66
CA MET A 1 46.84 5.08 -4.67
C MET A 1 45.34 5.02 -4.96
N SER A 2 44.45 4.83 -3.98
CA SER A 2 43.95 5.85 -3.05
C SER A 2 43.91 7.22 -3.70
N SER A 3 42.73 7.68 -4.17
CA SER A 3 41.84 8.55 -3.38
C SER A 3 40.82 9.26 -4.28
N SER A 4 39.54 9.16 -3.91
CA SER A 4 38.58 10.27 -3.96
C SER A 4 38.07 10.76 -5.33
N HIS A 5 37.05 10.07 -5.87
CA HIS A 5 35.92 10.78 -6.51
C HIS A 5 34.62 10.45 -5.75
N SER A 6 34.69 10.60 -4.42
CA SER A 6 33.53 10.90 -3.59
C SER A 6 33.07 12.31 -3.94
N GLY A 7 31.89 12.48 -4.54
CA GLY A 7 31.42 13.86 -4.77
C GLY A 7 30.01 14.02 -5.28
N GLU A 8 29.59 13.31 -6.32
CA GLU A 8 28.27 13.54 -6.92
C GLU A 8 27.64 12.19 -7.25
N LEU A 9 26.76 11.74 -6.37
CA LEU A 9 25.80 10.71 -6.71
C LEU A 9 24.96 11.29 -7.84
N GLU A 10 25.25 10.88 -9.08
CA GLU A 10 24.50 11.29 -10.27
C GLU A 10 22.99 11.22 -9.95
N PRO A 11 22.21 12.27 -10.23
CA PRO A 11 20.81 12.36 -9.84
C PRO A 11 19.98 11.18 -10.38
N SER A 12 20.42 10.55 -11.47
CA SER A 12 19.85 9.32 -12.01
C SER A 12 19.99 8.12 -11.07
N THR A 13 21.12 7.97 -10.38
CA THR A 13 21.38 6.84 -9.49
C THR A 13 20.49 6.90 -8.26
N VAL A 14 20.37 8.07 -7.63
CA VAL A 14 19.47 8.24 -6.47
C VAL A 14 18.01 7.99 -6.87
N LEU A 15 17.57 8.47 -8.04
CA LEU A 15 16.22 8.23 -8.53
C LEU A 15 15.94 6.73 -8.76
N THR A 16 16.90 5.97 -9.30
CA THR A 16 16.73 4.53 -9.50
C THR A 16 16.65 3.75 -8.18
N MET A 17 17.41 4.17 -7.16
CA MET A 17 17.34 3.58 -5.81
C MET A 17 15.96 3.83 -5.20
N PHE A 18 15.49 5.08 -5.20
CA PHE A 18 14.16 5.42 -4.70
C PHE A 18 13.04 4.67 -5.45
N ALA A 19 13.11 4.59 -6.77
CA ALA A 19 12.12 3.86 -7.57
C ALA A 19 12.06 2.37 -7.19
N ARG A 20 13.22 1.75 -6.95
CA ARG A 20 13.31 0.35 -6.55
C ARG A 20 12.73 0.11 -5.16
N ASP A 21 13.04 0.96 -4.19
CA ASP A 21 12.53 0.84 -2.82
C ASP A 21 11.01 1.00 -2.77
N LEU A 22 10.47 1.93 -3.57
CA LEU A 22 9.03 2.13 -3.72
C LEU A 22 8.34 0.89 -4.33
N LEU A 23 8.90 0.34 -5.40
CA LEU A 23 8.35 -0.87 -6.02
C LEU A 23 8.42 -2.06 -5.06
N PHE A 24 9.54 -2.27 -4.39
CA PHE A 24 9.70 -3.34 -3.41
C PHE A 24 8.64 -3.26 -2.31
N THR A 25 8.43 -2.07 -1.75
CA THR A 25 7.41 -1.82 -0.73
C THR A 25 6.01 -2.13 -1.24
N LYS A 26 5.67 -1.71 -2.46
CA LYS A 26 4.37 -2.01 -3.09
C LYS A 26 4.14 -3.51 -3.24
N TYR A 27 5.09 -4.23 -3.81
CA TYR A 27 4.97 -5.69 -3.99
C TYR A 27 4.92 -6.42 -2.65
N SER A 28 5.69 -5.98 -1.66
CA SER A 28 5.66 -6.58 -0.32
C SER A 28 4.31 -6.38 0.36
N ILE A 29 3.68 -5.22 0.25
CA ILE A 29 2.36 -4.95 0.83
C ILE A 29 1.28 -5.80 0.15
N ILE A 30 1.33 -5.93 -1.18
CA ILE A 30 0.39 -6.77 -1.93
C ILE A 30 0.57 -8.25 -1.57
N ALA A 31 1.81 -8.72 -1.41
CA ALA A 31 2.09 -10.08 -0.96
C ALA A 31 1.54 -10.32 0.46
N SER A 32 1.79 -9.41 1.40
CA SER A 32 1.24 -9.49 2.75
C SER A 32 -0.29 -9.51 2.76
N LEU A 33 -0.93 -8.70 1.91
CA LEU A 33 -2.38 -8.69 1.75
C LEU A 33 -2.88 -10.05 1.21
N ALA A 34 -2.20 -10.62 0.21
CA ALA A 34 -2.55 -11.92 -0.35
C ALA A 34 -2.43 -13.04 0.70
N PHE A 35 -1.38 -13.03 1.52
CA PHE A 35 -1.23 -13.97 2.65
C PHE A 35 -2.35 -13.79 3.68
N LEU A 36 -2.67 -12.55 4.04
CA LEU A 36 -3.75 -12.26 4.97
C LEU A 36 -5.09 -12.79 4.44
N LEU A 37 -5.42 -12.51 3.17
CA LEU A 37 -6.62 -13.03 2.51
C LEU A 37 -6.64 -14.56 2.48
N TYR A 38 -5.51 -15.18 2.19
CA TYR A 38 -5.40 -16.64 2.14
C TYR A 38 -5.70 -17.29 3.50
N ASP A 39 -5.12 -16.77 4.58
CA ASP A 39 -5.36 -17.25 5.95
C ASP A 39 -6.84 -17.07 6.37
N HIS A 40 -7.45 -15.97 5.93
CA HIS A 40 -8.86 -15.69 6.16
C HIS A 40 -9.78 -16.63 5.35
N LEU A 41 -9.47 -16.88 4.08
CA LEU A 41 -10.21 -17.82 3.23
C LEU A 41 -10.14 -19.25 3.74
N LEU A 42 -9.05 -19.64 4.39
CA LEU A 42 -8.90 -20.97 4.96
C LEU A 42 -9.78 -21.18 6.22
N THR A 43 -10.00 -20.13 7.00
CA THR A 43 -10.82 -20.16 8.22
C THR A 43 -12.31 -19.87 7.95
N LEU A 44 -12.62 -19.17 6.86
CA LEU A 44 -13.99 -18.85 6.43
C LEU A 44 -14.95 -20.05 6.26
N PRO A 45 -14.58 -21.19 5.64
CA PRO A 45 -15.51 -22.31 5.47
C PRO A 45 -15.91 -22.95 6.80
N LEU A 46 -14.99 -23.01 7.76
CA LEU A 46 -15.28 -23.50 9.11
C LEU A 46 -16.20 -22.54 9.87
N GLU A 47 -15.98 -21.23 9.71
CA GLU A 47 -16.84 -20.19 10.27
C GLU A 47 -18.23 -20.22 9.64
N ILE A 48 -18.35 -20.33 8.32
CA ILE A 48 -19.65 -20.39 7.65
C ILE A 48 -20.43 -21.61 8.12
N HIS A 49 -19.78 -22.78 8.18
CA HIS A 49 -20.43 -24.02 8.62
C HIS A 49 -20.87 -23.98 10.10
N CYS A 50 -20.10 -23.35 10.99
CA CYS A 50 -20.39 -23.29 12.42
C CYS A 50 -21.28 -22.09 12.83
N PHE A 51 -21.21 -20.97 12.09
CA PHE A 51 -21.92 -19.74 12.42
C PHE A 51 -23.22 -19.52 11.66
N TRP A 52 -23.32 -19.93 10.39
CA TRP A 52 -24.53 -19.69 9.57
C TRP A 52 -25.66 -20.66 9.85
N ASP A 53 -25.37 -21.84 10.38
CA ASP A 53 -26.41 -22.81 10.79
C ASP A 53 -27.02 -22.49 12.17
N ARG A 54 -26.35 -21.65 12.97
CA ARG A 54 -26.71 -21.39 14.37
C ARG A 54 -27.27 -19.97 14.55
N LYS A 55 -28.26 -19.79 15.45
CA LYS A 55 -28.94 -18.50 15.76
C LYS A 55 -27.97 -17.31 15.77
N TRP A 56 -28.33 -16.24 15.07
CA TRP A 56 -27.58 -14.98 15.02
C TRP A 56 -27.50 -14.37 16.42
N SER A 57 -26.30 -14.00 16.86
CA SER A 57 -26.03 -13.35 18.15
C SER A 57 -25.22 -12.08 17.88
N SER A 58 -25.44 -11.04 18.68
CA SER A 58 -24.76 -9.75 18.59
C SER A 58 -23.23 -9.87 18.63
N ALA A 59 -22.72 -10.85 19.37
CA ALA A 59 -21.29 -11.17 19.40
C ALA A 59 -20.75 -11.66 18.04
N LYS A 60 -21.57 -12.36 17.24
CA LYS A 60 -21.21 -12.80 15.88
C LYS A 60 -21.11 -11.63 14.92
N ALA A 61 -22.05 -10.70 15.00
CA ALA A 61 -22.05 -9.48 14.18
C ALA A 61 -20.84 -8.61 14.52
N LEU A 62 -20.51 -8.46 15.81
CA LEU A 62 -19.33 -7.72 16.24
C LEU A 62 -18.04 -8.40 15.76
N TYR A 63 -17.95 -9.73 15.85
CA TYR A 63 -16.81 -10.49 15.35
C TYR A 63 -16.60 -10.32 13.84
N LEU A 64 -17.69 -10.42 13.06
CA LEU A 64 -17.66 -10.15 11.61
C LEU A 64 -17.26 -8.69 11.32
N LEU A 65 -17.86 -7.72 12.01
CA LEU A 65 -17.50 -6.31 11.84
C LEU A 65 -16.02 -6.06 12.14
N THR A 66 -15.48 -6.60 13.22
CA THR A 66 -14.06 -6.44 13.57
C THR A 66 -13.15 -7.14 12.55
N ARG A 67 -13.54 -8.32 12.06
CA ARG A 67 -12.74 -9.09 11.10
C ARG A 67 -12.73 -8.47 9.69
N TYR A 68 -13.90 -8.09 9.18
CA TYR A 68 -14.03 -7.51 7.84
C TYR A 68 -13.62 -6.03 7.80
N SER A 69 -13.73 -5.28 8.90
CA SER A 69 -13.19 -3.91 8.97
C SER A 69 -11.67 -3.87 8.87
N GLY A 70 -10.96 -4.84 9.48
CA GLY A 70 -9.51 -4.97 9.33
C GLY A 70 -9.09 -5.20 7.88
N ILE A 71 -9.75 -6.13 7.18
CA ILE A 71 -9.50 -6.37 5.75
C ILE A 71 -9.82 -5.12 4.91
N ALA A 72 -10.97 -4.46 5.16
CA ALA A 72 -11.35 -3.24 4.47
C ALA A 72 -10.34 -2.10 4.69
N MET A 73 -9.79 -1.99 5.90
CA MET A 73 -8.76 -1.01 6.23
C MET A 73 -7.47 -1.27 5.47
N VAL A 74 -7.00 -2.53 5.40
CA VAL A 74 -5.78 -2.88 4.65
C VAL A 74 -5.99 -2.66 3.14
N ILE A 75 -7.16 -3.02 2.59
CA ILE A 75 -7.49 -2.76 1.18
C ILE A 75 -7.49 -1.25 0.90
N SER A 76 -8.12 -0.45 1.77
CA SER A 76 -8.12 1.02 1.66
C SER A 76 -6.71 1.59 1.69
N TYR A 77 -5.85 1.08 2.57
CA TYR A 77 -4.44 1.46 2.67
C TYR A 77 -3.65 1.14 1.38
N VAL A 78 -3.87 -0.05 0.80
CA VAL A 78 -3.25 -0.44 -0.48
C VAL A 78 -3.71 0.48 -1.62
N ILE A 79 -4.99 0.83 -1.68
CA ILE A 79 -5.53 1.76 -2.68
C ILE A 79 -4.90 3.14 -2.51
N MET A 80 -4.82 3.65 -1.27
CA MET A 80 -4.24 4.95 -0.97
C MET A 80 -2.77 5.05 -1.39
N ILE A 81 -1.97 4.01 -1.11
CA ILE A 81 -0.56 3.94 -1.52
C ILE A 81 -0.40 3.89 -3.05
N ASN A 82 -1.30 3.20 -3.74
CA ASN A 82 -1.26 3.16 -5.20
C ASN A 82 -1.60 4.53 -5.81
N GLN A 83 -2.53 5.28 -5.22
CA GLN A 83 -2.92 6.63 -5.66
C GLN A 83 -1.85 7.69 -5.37
N GLN A 84 -1.11 7.55 -4.25
CA GLN A 84 -0.03 8.48 -3.85
C GLN A 84 1.12 8.56 -4.87
N VAL A 85 1.29 7.56 -5.75
CA VAL A 85 2.30 7.62 -6.82
C VAL A 85 1.86 8.48 -8.01
N SER A 86 0.56 8.73 -8.18
CA SER A 86 0.03 9.55 -9.28
C SER A 86 0.06 11.05 -8.98
N SER A 87 0.01 11.45 -7.71
CA SER A 87 -0.01 12.87 -7.29
C SER A 87 1.32 13.64 -7.30
N PRO A 88 2.53 13.06 -7.13
CA PRO A 88 3.77 13.86 -7.15
C PRO A 88 4.09 14.48 -8.51
N LEU A 89 3.50 13.98 -9.60
CA LEU A 89 3.69 14.54 -10.94
C LEU A 89 2.80 15.76 -11.22
N TYR A 90 1.68 15.93 -10.51
CA TYR A 90 0.80 17.09 -10.68
C TYR A 90 1.39 18.38 -10.08
N VAL A 91 2.06 18.28 -8.92
CA VAL A 91 2.69 19.42 -8.26
C VAL A 91 3.88 19.98 -9.07
N SER A 92 4.57 19.13 -9.85
CA SER A 92 5.67 19.59 -10.71
C SER A 92 5.19 20.29 -11.98
N SER A 93 4.02 19.93 -12.53
CA SER A 93 3.48 20.56 -13.75
C SER A 93 2.70 21.86 -13.49
N SER A 94 2.29 22.10 -12.24
CA SER A 94 1.51 23.29 -11.86
C SER A 94 2.37 24.41 -11.25
N SER A 95 3.66 24.48 -11.57
CA SER A 95 4.43 25.72 -11.40
C SER A 95 4.22 26.56 -12.67
N PRO A 96 3.18 27.43 -12.75
CA PRO A 96 3.14 28.41 -13.82
C PRO A 96 4.37 29.31 -13.64
N LEU A 97 5.19 29.34 -14.69
CA LEU A 97 6.28 30.27 -14.94
C LEU A 97 6.04 31.60 -14.21
N THR A 98 6.73 31.80 -13.10
CA THR A 98 6.82 33.10 -12.45
C THR A 98 7.73 33.96 -13.33
N GLY A 99 7.17 35.01 -13.91
CA GLY A 99 7.89 36.23 -14.28
C GLY A 99 8.96 36.12 -15.36
N ILE A 100 8.54 36.17 -16.63
CA ILE A 100 9.17 37.05 -17.63
C ILE A 100 8.03 37.59 -18.51
N LYS A 101 7.56 38.80 -18.19
CA LYS A 101 6.95 39.70 -19.16
C LYS A 101 7.54 41.08 -18.87
N ASP A 102 8.52 41.41 -19.70
CA ASP A 102 8.92 42.72 -20.23
C ASP A 102 8.35 43.98 -19.53
#